data_AF-W2MX35-F1
#
_entry.id   AF-W2MX35-F1
#
_cell.length_a   1.000
_cell.length_b   1.000
_cell.length_c   1.000
_cell.angle_alpha   90.00
_cell.angle_beta   90.00
_cell.angle_gamma   90.00
#
_symmetry.space_group_name_H-M   'P 1'
#
loop_
_entity.id
_entity.type
_entity.pdbx_description
1 polymer ?
#
loop_
_entity_poly.entity_id
_entity_poly.type
_entity_poly.pdbx_seq_one_letter_code
_entity_poly.pdbx_strand_id
1 'polypeptide(L)'
;MELGRKLALMLVAAAFLCSGNLCIIASKVDGLVPYSSVTVTFLIEVFKLTAMFAAIVMTDTTTPDHLHLHKSFYYAVPALLSALESNLNYVVLRYLDAATASVLWNLKILLTAVLFRYVLKHPLSELHKMAIVLLILGVLTSQSDRFRVMNSNSSKDSQYMALGLCLALVGVTLSSCASVFAEWTLKRQSGCQFLWQSVQMYGFGVLFNALGLVLVDGKSLLTEGFFHGYSGWTVVVIIVNSIGGIFMACILKYLDNIACVYSHSIAMMFTTLLSMIFFAFSPSLEFACGLGILVISMYLYHHPLAQVVTEKETSPVSDTSSDNDENLSTTATSVQLKKLKEYKEVPSDTKDQLEIP
;
A
#
# COMPACT_ATOMS: atom_id res chain seq x y z
N MET A 1 13.30 -18.57 -4.95
CA MET A 1 13.49 -18.07 -3.56
C MET A 1 13.10 -16.60 -3.39
N GLU A 2 13.36 -15.72 -4.38
CA GLU A 2 13.07 -14.28 -4.26
C GLU A 2 11.57 -13.91 -4.21
N LEU A 3 10.71 -14.62 -4.93
CA LEU A 3 9.26 -14.37 -4.96
C LEU A 3 8.61 -14.56 -3.58
N GLY A 4 8.99 -15.63 -2.86
CA GLY A 4 8.46 -15.92 -1.53
C GLY A 4 8.76 -14.81 -0.52
N ARG A 5 9.95 -14.21 -0.57
CA ARG A 5 10.32 -13.08 0.31
C ARG A 5 9.50 -11.83 0.00
N LYS A 6 9.23 -11.53 -1.28
CA LYS A 6 8.38 -10.39 -1.69
C LYS A 6 6.96 -10.54 -1.14
N LEU A 7 6.36 -11.72 -1.36
CA LEU A 7 5.02 -12.03 -0.86
C LEU A 7 4.95 -12.03 0.67
N ALA A 8 5.97 -12.59 1.35
CA ALA A 8 6.03 -12.57 2.81
C ALA A 8 6.05 -11.14 3.36
N LEU A 9 6.85 -10.24 2.78
CA LEU A 9 6.88 -8.83 3.17
C LEU A 9 5.50 -8.17 3.00
N MET A 10 4.84 -8.43 1.87
CA MET A 10 3.51 -7.89 1.59
C MET A 10 2.44 -8.41 2.56
N LEU A 11 2.49 -9.69 2.93
CA LEU A 11 1.58 -10.32 3.88
C LEU A 11 1.80 -9.79 5.31
N VAL A 12 3.05 -9.61 5.73
CA VAL A 12 3.38 -9.01 7.03
C VAL A 12 2.85 -7.57 7.10
N ALA A 13 3.08 -6.77 6.06
CA ALA A 13 2.52 -5.42 5.98
C ALA A 13 0.98 -5.44 6.04
N ALA A 14 0.35 -6.34 5.29
CA ALA A 14 -1.10 -6.48 5.27
C ALA A 14 -1.66 -6.91 6.64
N ALA A 15 -0.96 -7.77 7.38
CA ALA A 15 -1.35 -8.20 8.72
C ALA A 15 -1.33 -7.02 9.72
N PHE A 16 -0.29 -6.19 9.71
CA PHE A 16 -0.25 -4.98 10.55
C PHE A 16 -1.32 -3.96 10.16
N LEU A 17 -1.57 -3.75 8.87
CA LEU A 17 -2.65 -2.88 8.41
C LEU A 17 -4.03 -3.40 8.84
N CYS A 18 -4.27 -4.72 8.70
CA CYS A 18 -5.50 -5.36 9.14
C CYS A 18 -5.70 -5.22 10.65
N SER A 19 -4.64 -5.47 11.42
CA SER A 19 -4.65 -5.30 12.87
C SER A 19 -4.93 -3.85 13.26
N GLY A 20 -4.32 -2.87 12.59
CA GLY A 20 -4.55 -1.45 12.81
C GLY A 20 -6.00 -1.05 12.56
N ASN A 21 -6.59 -1.49 11.44
CA ASN A 21 -7.99 -1.26 11.12
C ASN A 21 -8.93 -1.86 12.17
N LEU A 22 -8.67 -3.10 12.62
CA LEU A 22 -9.47 -3.76 13.63
C LEU A 22 -9.36 -3.07 14.99
N CYS A 23 -8.17 -2.59 15.36
CA CYS A 23 -7.95 -1.82 16.58
C CYS A 23 -8.69 -0.47 16.53
N ILE A 24 -8.75 0.19 15.36
CA ILE A 24 -9.56 1.40 15.19
C ILE A 24 -11.04 1.08 15.43
N ILE A 25 -11.56 -0.01 14.86
CA ILE A 25 -12.94 -0.45 15.09
C ILE A 25 -13.19 -0.72 16.58
N ALA A 26 -12.28 -1.44 17.24
CA ALA A 26 -12.37 -1.75 18.67
C ALA A 26 -12.24 -0.51 19.58
N SER A 27 -11.55 0.54 19.11
CA SER A 27 -11.39 1.80 19.86
C SER A 27 -12.62 2.70 19.86
N LYS A 28 -13.64 2.39 19.05
CA LYS A 28 -14.87 3.20 18.96
C LYS A 28 -15.77 2.96 20.17
N VAL A 29 -16.34 4.04 20.70
CA VAL A 29 -17.35 4.01 21.76
C VAL A 29 -18.65 4.51 21.13
N ASP A 30 -19.73 3.73 21.24
CA ASP A 30 -21.03 4.02 20.62
C ASP A 30 -20.96 4.26 19.10
N GLY A 31 -20.01 3.60 18.42
CA GLY A 31 -19.78 3.73 16.98
C GLY A 31 -19.00 4.98 16.55
N LEU A 32 -18.64 5.86 17.49
CA LEU A 32 -17.87 7.08 17.26
C LEU A 32 -16.41 6.92 17.71
N VAL A 33 -15.50 7.65 17.07
CA VAL A 33 -14.09 7.69 17.46
C VAL A 33 -13.94 8.78 18.53
N PRO A 34 -13.60 8.43 19.78
CA PRO A 34 -13.61 9.39 20.89
C PRO A 34 -12.39 10.33 20.93
N TYR A 35 -11.36 10.06 20.12
CA TYR A 35 -10.11 10.82 20.05
C TYR A 35 -10.00 11.62 18.74
N SER A 36 -9.17 12.67 18.75
CA SER A 36 -8.85 13.41 17.51
C SER A 36 -7.92 12.59 16.62
N SER A 37 -8.34 12.34 15.37
CA SER A 37 -7.51 11.68 14.36
C SER A 37 -6.21 12.43 14.06
N VAL A 38 -6.20 13.77 14.23
CA VAL A 38 -5.01 14.61 13.97
C VAL A 38 -3.93 14.34 15.01
N THR A 39 -4.31 14.28 16.30
CA THR A 39 -3.39 13.93 17.40
C THR A 39 -2.80 12.53 17.24
N VAL A 40 -3.62 11.54 16.85
CA VAL A 40 -3.17 10.17 16.61
C VAL A 40 -2.23 10.09 15.42
N THR A 41 -2.52 10.77 14.31
CA THR A 41 -1.66 10.79 13.13
C THR A 41 -0.31 11.42 13.44
N PHE A 42 -0.30 12.52 14.19
CA PHE A 42 0.94 13.13 14.68
C PHE A 42 1.77 12.16 15.53
N LEU A 43 1.15 11.48 16.51
CA LEU A 43 1.85 10.50 17.35
C LEU A 43 2.37 9.29 16.56
N ILE A 44 1.66 8.86 15.51
CA ILE A 44 2.12 7.80 14.61
C ILE A 44 3.43 8.23 13.92
N GLU A 45 3.50 9.45 13.38
CA GLU A 45 4.72 9.95 12.74
C GLU A 45 5.87 10.12 13.75
N VAL A 46 5.58 10.60 14.97
CA VAL A 46 6.57 10.67 16.05
C VAL A 46 7.09 9.27 16.39
N PHE A 47 6.22 8.28 16.54
CA PHE A 47 6.62 6.91 16.87
C PHE A 47 7.48 6.32 15.74
N LYS A 48 7.08 6.47 14.47
CA LYS A 48 7.90 6.02 13.33
C LYS A 48 9.29 6.66 13.34
N LEU A 49 9.37 7.97 13.58
CA LEU A 49 10.63 8.69 13.66
C LEU A 49 11.51 8.15 14.78
N THR A 50 10.96 8.00 15.99
CA THR A 50 11.71 7.43 17.13
C THR A 50 12.15 6.00 16.88
N ALA A 51 11.32 5.17 16.25
CA ALA A 51 11.67 3.80 15.89
C ALA A 51 12.82 3.76 14.87
N MET A 52 12.86 4.67 13.90
CA MET A 52 13.97 4.77 12.95
C MET A 52 15.26 5.25 13.62
N PHE A 53 15.19 6.22 14.54
CA PHE A 53 16.37 6.63 15.32
C PHE A 53 16.89 5.50 16.21
N ALA A 54 16.00 4.78 16.91
CA ALA A 54 16.37 3.63 17.71
C ALA A 54 17.04 2.55 16.84
N ALA A 55 16.49 2.25 15.66
CA ALA A 55 17.10 1.30 14.73
C ALA A 55 18.49 1.73 14.25
N ILE A 56 18.72 3.02 14.02
CA ILE A 56 20.05 3.57 13.67
C ILE A 56 21.05 3.33 14.79
N VAL A 57 20.66 3.62 16.04
CA VAL A 57 21.51 3.43 17.22
C VAL A 57 21.80 1.94 17.45
N MET A 58 20.80 1.06 17.28
CA MET A 58 20.99 -0.39 17.49
C MET A 58 21.80 -1.07 16.39
N THR A 59 21.82 -0.51 15.18
CA THR A 59 22.49 -1.10 14.01
C THR A 59 23.85 -0.41 13.74
N ASP A 60 24.28 0.51 14.60
CA ASP A 60 25.50 1.33 14.44
C ASP A 60 25.66 1.85 13.00
N THR A 61 24.55 2.35 12.45
CA THR A 61 24.46 2.69 11.04
C THR A 61 25.29 3.93 10.76
N THR A 62 26.27 3.82 9.85
CA THR A 62 27.19 4.91 9.52
C THR A 62 26.44 6.16 9.06
N THR A 63 26.74 7.29 9.68
CA THR A 63 26.17 8.57 9.26
C THR A 63 26.67 8.91 7.85
N PRO A 64 25.79 9.29 6.91
CA PRO A 64 26.22 9.71 5.59
C PRO A 64 27.09 10.97 5.71
N ASP A 65 28.28 10.95 5.09
CA ASP A 65 29.34 11.96 5.24
C ASP A 65 28.90 13.39 4.89
N HIS A 66 27.84 13.55 4.08
CA HIS A 66 27.23 14.85 3.79
C HIS A 66 25.69 14.77 3.75
N LEU A 67 25.04 15.29 4.79
CA LEU A 67 23.62 15.64 4.76
C LEU A 67 23.41 16.85 3.85
N HIS A 68 23.26 16.60 2.54
CA HIS A 68 22.89 17.65 1.61
C HIS A 68 21.44 18.08 1.90
N LEU A 69 21.28 19.17 2.67
CA LEU A 69 19.98 19.77 3.04
C LEU A 69 19.05 19.98 1.82
N HIS A 70 19.63 20.30 0.66
CA HIS A 70 18.88 20.43 -0.59
C HIS A 70 18.24 19.11 -1.04
N LYS A 71 18.91 17.96 -0.85
CA LYS A 71 18.35 16.64 -1.16
C LYS A 71 17.31 16.21 -0.13
N SER A 72 17.39 16.70 1.10
CA SER A 72 16.39 16.44 2.14
C SER A 72 15.02 17.04 1.78
N PHE A 73 14.97 18.17 1.06
CA PHE A 73 13.70 18.80 0.68
C PHE A 73 12.82 17.92 -0.23
N TYR A 74 13.40 16.97 -0.97
CA TYR A 74 12.61 16.01 -1.75
C TYR A 74 11.73 15.13 -0.85
N TYR A 75 12.14 14.84 0.39
CA TYR A 75 11.33 14.08 1.35
C TYR A 75 10.20 14.91 1.97
N ALA A 76 10.26 16.23 1.90
CA ALA A 76 9.20 17.10 2.38
C ALA A 76 7.93 16.97 1.51
N VAL A 77 8.07 16.75 0.20
CA VAL A 77 6.94 16.63 -0.73
C VAL A 77 6.00 15.46 -0.38
N PRO A 78 6.46 14.20 -0.29
CA PRO A 78 5.59 13.09 0.09
C PRO A 78 5.03 13.27 1.50
N ALA A 79 5.83 13.76 2.45
CA ALA A 79 5.39 14.02 3.82
C ALA A 79 4.25 15.05 3.90
N LEU A 80 4.35 16.14 3.13
CA LEU A 80 3.30 17.16 3.06
C LEU A 80 2.02 16.59 2.45
N LEU A 81 2.12 15.86 1.35
CA LEU A 81 0.96 15.25 0.69
C LEU A 81 0.26 14.24 1.62
N SER A 82 1.02 13.41 2.34
CA SER A 82 0.47 12.48 3.34
C SER A 82 -0.17 13.19 4.53
N ALA A 83 0.40 14.31 5.00
CA ALA A 83 -0.20 15.11 6.06
C ALA A 83 -1.51 15.76 5.60
N LEU A 84 -1.56 16.29 4.38
CA LEU A 84 -2.78 16.86 3.79
C LEU A 84 -3.86 15.79 3.59
N GLU A 85 -3.50 14.61 3.06
CA GLU A 85 -4.39 13.46 2.93
C GLU A 85 -5.06 13.11 4.28
N SER A 86 -4.25 12.98 5.33
CA SER A 86 -4.72 12.54 6.64
C SER A 86 -5.74 13.51 7.24
N ASN A 87 -5.48 14.81 7.12
CA ASN A 87 -6.41 15.86 7.57
C ASN A 87 -7.66 15.95 6.68
N LEU A 88 -7.51 15.81 5.36
CA LEU A 88 -8.63 15.89 4.43
C LEU A 88 -9.61 14.72 4.59
N ASN A 89 -9.12 13.52 4.89
CA ASN A 89 -9.97 12.36 5.17
C ASN A 89 -10.94 12.63 6.33
N TYR A 90 -10.48 13.33 7.37
CA TYR A 90 -11.33 13.73 8.48
C TYR A 90 -12.41 14.74 8.07
N VAL A 91 -12.06 15.72 7.21
CA VAL A 91 -13.03 16.66 6.65
C VAL A 91 -14.08 15.93 5.81
N VAL A 92 -13.68 14.95 4.99
CA VAL A 92 -14.60 14.15 4.18
C VAL A 92 -15.62 13.41 5.04
N LEU A 93 -15.21 12.85 6.18
CA LEU A 93 -16.11 12.15 7.11
C LEU A 93 -17.17 13.06 7.76
N ARG A 94 -17.05 14.39 7.63
CA ARG A 94 -18.11 15.35 8.04
C ARG A 94 -19.21 15.47 7.00
N TYR A 95 -18.94 15.13 5.74
CA TYR A 95 -19.88 15.26 4.61
C TYR A 95 -20.38 13.91 4.09
N LEU A 96 -19.54 12.87 4.17
CA LEU A 96 -19.85 11.52 3.73
C LEU A 96 -19.85 10.57 4.92
N ASP A 97 -20.76 9.60 4.90
CA ASP A 97 -20.74 8.52 5.88
C ASP A 97 -19.49 7.64 5.69
N ALA A 98 -19.08 6.94 6.75
CA ALA A 98 -17.86 6.15 6.75
C ALA A 98 -17.85 5.04 5.69
N ALA A 99 -19.01 4.48 5.32
CA ALA A 99 -19.07 3.45 4.28
C ALA A 99 -18.80 4.07 2.91
N THR A 100 -19.41 5.22 2.61
CA THR A 100 -19.17 5.95 1.35
C THR A 100 -17.73 6.43 1.22
N ALA A 101 -17.19 7.06 2.27
CA ALA A 101 -15.79 7.50 2.28
C ALA A 101 -14.82 6.33 2.06
N SER A 102 -15.07 5.17 2.68
CA SER A 102 -14.24 3.98 2.49
C SER A 102 -14.25 3.49 1.04
N VAL A 103 -15.42 3.42 0.40
CA VAL A 103 -15.53 2.99 -1.00
C VAL A 103 -14.78 3.95 -1.92
N LEU A 104 -14.92 5.27 -1.71
CA LEU A 104 -14.18 6.26 -2.48
C LEU A 104 -12.67 6.15 -2.29
N TRP A 105 -12.19 5.84 -1.08
CA TRP A 105 -10.77 5.62 -0.83
C TRP A 105 -10.21 4.40 -1.58
N ASN A 106 -11.03 3.43 -1.96
CA ASN A 106 -10.58 2.33 -2.83
C ASN A 106 -10.23 2.80 -4.24
N LEU A 107 -10.75 3.96 -4.68
CA LEU A 107 -10.37 4.56 -5.96
C LEU A 107 -8.87 4.92 -6.00
N LYS A 108 -8.22 5.04 -4.82
CA LYS A 108 -6.75 5.16 -4.69
C LYS A 108 -6.03 4.08 -5.47
N ILE A 109 -6.57 2.86 -5.53
CA ILE A 109 -5.98 1.75 -6.27
C ILE A 109 -5.82 2.12 -7.75
N LEU A 110 -6.90 2.63 -8.36
CA LEU A 110 -6.92 3.04 -9.77
C LEU A 110 -6.00 4.24 -10.02
N LEU A 111 -6.12 5.29 -9.20
CA LEU A 111 -5.31 6.50 -9.38
C LEU A 111 -3.82 6.22 -9.19
N THR A 112 -3.45 5.38 -8.22
CA THR A 112 -2.06 5.00 -7.99
C THR A 112 -1.50 4.24 -9.17
N ALA A 113 -2.25 3.30 -9.77
CA ALA A 113 -1.81 2.56 -10.95
C ALA A 113 -1.57 3.49 -12.16
N VAL A 114 -2.47 4.46 -12.37
CA VAL A 114 -2.34 5.45 -13.44
C VAL A 114 -1.14 6.37 -13.20
N LEU A 115 -1.03 6.96 -12.00
CA LEU A 115 0.07 7.85 -11.65
C LEU A 115 1.43 7.13 -11.64
N PHE A 116 1.47 5.86 -11.21
CA PHE A 116 2.66 5.03 -11.26
C PHE A 116 3.20 4.91 -12.70
N ARG A 117 2.32 4.63 -13.68
CA ARG A 117 2.70 4.58 -15.10
C ARG A 117 3.27 5.90 -15.61
N TYR A 118 2.65 7.03 -15.24
CA TYR A 118 3.08 8.35 -15.72
C TYR A 118 4.35 8.87 -15.04
N VAL A 119 4.49 8.69 -13.72
CA VAL A 119 5.58 9.29 -12.92
C VAL A 119 6.84 8.44 -12.94
N LEU A 120 6.73 7.11 -12.83
CA LEU A 120 7.90 6.22 -12.83
C LEU A 120 8.33 5.77 -14.24
N LYS A 121 7.54 6.06 -15.28
CA LYS A 121 7.83 5.80 -16.70
C LYS A 121 8.21 4.34 -17.02
N HIS A 122 7.90 3.38 -16.16
CA HIS A 122 8.14 1.96 -16.46
C HIS A 122 7.04 1.43 -17.40
N PRO A 123 7.40 0.77 -18.51
CA PRO A 123 6.41 0.09 -19.35
C PRO A 123 5.76 -1.04 -18.54
N LEU A 124 4.44 -1.18 -18.69
CA LEU A 124 3.69 -2.26 -18.09
C LEU A 124 3.42 -3.31 -19.15
N SER A 125 3.91 -4.53 -18.94
CA SER A 125 3.49 -5.70 -19.72
C SER A 125 1.97 -5.85 -19.71
N GLU A 126 1.42 -6.39 -20.80
CA GLU A 126 0.00 -6.74 -20.92
C GLU A 126 -0.49 -7.61 -19.74
N LEU A 127 0.37 -8.49 -19.21
CA LEU A 127 0.01 -9.34 -18.07
C LEU A 127 -0.17 -8.52 -16.78
N HIS A 128 0.68 -7.51 -16.56
CA HIS A 128 0.54 -6.60 -15.42
C HIS A 128 -0.71 -5.72 -15.55
N LYS A 129 -1.05 -5.27 -16.77
CA LYS A 129 -2.31 -4.54 -17.02
C LYS A 129 -3.52 -5.40 -16.66
N MET A 130 -3.55 -6.65 -17.12
CA MET A 130 -4.61 -7.60 -16.79
C MET A 130 -4.69 -7.85 -15.28
N ALA A 131 -3.56 -8.01 -14.60
CA ALA A 131 -3.53 -8.19 -13.15
C ALA A 131 -4.12 -6.99 -12.40
N ILE A 132 -3.78 -5.76 -12.79
CA ILE A 132 -4.33 -4.53 -12.20
C ILE A 132 -5.85 -4.43 -12.44
N VAL A 133 -6.33 -4.77 -13.64
CA VAL A 133 -7.78 -4.80 -13.93
C VAL A 133 -8.48 -5.82 -13.04
N LEU A 134 -7.92 -7.04 -12.90
CA LEU A 134 -8.46 -8.05 -11.99
C LEU A 134 -8.45 -7.57 -10.53
N LEU A 135 -7.41 -6.84 -10.09
CA LEU A 135 -7.37 -6.29 -8.73
C LEU A 135 -8.55 -5.34 -8.48
N ILE A 136 -8.80 -4.43 -9.42
CA ILE A 136 -9.93 -3.50 -9.34
C ILE A 136 -11.26 -4.26 -9.29
N LEU A 137 -11.45 -5.23 -10.18
CA LEU A 137 -12.65 -6.06 -10.21
C LEU A 137 -12.85 -6.86 -8.91
N GLY A 138 -11.78 -7.40 -8.33
CA GLY A 138 -11.83 -8.14 -7.07
C GLY A 138 -12.23 -7.24 -5.90
N VAL A 139 -11.65 -6.04 -5.82
CA VAL A 139 -11.96 -5.06 -4.75
C VAL A 139 -13.37 -4.47 -4.89
N LEU A 140 -13.85 -4.25 -6.11
CA LEU A 140 -15.21 -3.78 -6.35
C LEU A 140 -16.26 -4.87 -6.06
N THR A 141 -16.01 -6.10 -6.55
CA THR A 141 -16.90 -7.25 -6.32
C THR A 141 -17.01 -7.57 -4.82
N SER A 142 -15.91 -7.48 -4.06
CA SER A 142 -15.92 -7.74 -2.62
C SER A 142 -16.57 -6.64 -1.77
N GLN A 143 -16.79 -5.44 -2.32
CA GLN A 143 -17.39 -4.31 -1.61
C GLN A 143 -18.75 -3.89 -2.19
N SER A 144 -19.36 -4.74 -3.01
CA SER A 144 -20.69 -4.58 -3.59
C SER A 144 -21.76 -4.22 -2.53
N ASP A 145 -21.73 -4.87 -1.36
CA ASP A 145 -22.65 -4.60 -0.26
C ASP A 145 -22.52 -3.16 0.24
N ARG A 146 -21.30 -2.63 0.34
CA ARG A 146 -21.04 -1.23 0.72
C ARG A 146 -21.52 -0.25 -0.35
N PHE A 147 -21.37 -0.62 -1.62
CA PHE A 147 -21.87 0.16 -2.75
C PHE A 147 -23.40 0.21 -2.79
N ARG A 148 -24.08 -0.89 -2.46
CA ARG A 148 -25.55 -0.95 -2.33
C ARG A 148 -26.06 -0.04 -1.20
N VAL A 149 -25.40 -0.06 -0.05
CA VAL A 149 -25.73 0.83 1.09
C VAL A 149 -25.54 2.30 0.72
N MET A 150 -24.46 2.65 0.00
CA MET A 150 -24.25 4.00 -0.53
C MET A 150 -25.40 4.44 -1.42
N ASN A 151 -25.79 3.63 -2.41
CA ASN A 151 -26.83 3.99 -3.36
C ASN A 151 -28.19 4.23 -2.67
N SER A 152 -28.50 3.47 -1.62
CA SER A 152 -29.73 3.62 -0.83
C SER A 152 -29.77 4.90 0.02
N ASN A 153 -28.62 5.46 0.40
CA ASN A 153 -28.52 6.65 1.26
C ASN A 153 -28.42 7.97 0.48
N SER A 154 -28.42 7.93 -0.85
CA SER A 154 -28.26 9.07 -1.77
C SER A 154 -29.40 10.10 -1.75
N SER A 155 -30.33 10.00 -0.79
CA SER A 155 -31.49 10.89 -0.62
C SER A 155 -31.24 12.10 0.30
N LYS A 156 -30.00 12.31 0.76
CA LYS A 156 -29.61 13.52 1.52
C LYS A 156 -29.14 14.64 0.59
N ASP A 157 -29.51 15.86 0.97
CA ASP A 157 -29.23 17.17 0.37
C ASP A 157 -28.06 17.19 -0.66
N SER A 158 -28.42 17.23 -1.95
CA SER A 158 -27.55 16.96 -3.11
C SER A 158 -26.24 17.78 -3.12
N GLN A 159 -26.28 19.01 -2.61
CA GLN A 159 -25.11 19.90 -2.59
C GLN A 159 -24.03 19.48 -1.60
N TYR A 160 -24.40 19.04 -0.39
CA TYR A 160 -23.43 18.59 0.62
C TYR A 160 -22.76 17.26 0.22
N MET A 161 -23.52 16.37 -0.41
CA MET A 161 -22.98 15.11 -0.93
C MET A 161 -22.02 15.35 -2.10
N ALA A 162 -22.34 16.27 -3.02
CA ALA A 162 -21.47 16.62 -4.13
C ALA A 162 -20.14 17.24 -3.65
N LEU A 163 -20.19 18.11 -2.64
CA LEU A 163 -19.00 18.65 -2.01
C LEU A 163 -18.15 17.55 -1.36
N GLY A 164 -18.78 16.65 -0.59
CA GLY A 164 -18.11 15.50 0.02
C GLY A 164 -17.41 14.60 -0.99
N LEU A 165 -18.08 14.31 -2.12
CA LEU A 165 -17.51 13.53 -3.22
C LEU A 165 -16.30 14.23 -3.86
N CYS A 166 -16.40 15.55 -4.10
CA CYS A 166 -15.29 16.34 -4.62
C CYS A 166 -14.08 16.31 -3.68
N LEU A 167 -14.30 16.52 -2.37
CA LEU A 167 -13.23 16.43 -1.37
C LEU A 167 -12.61 15.02 -1.30
N ALA A 168 -13.42 13.97 -1.42
CA ALA A 168 -12.92 12.60 -1.45
C ALA A 168 -12.04 12.34 -2.67
N LEU A 169 -12.42 12.84 -3.86
CA LEU A 169 -11.57 12.75 -5.06
C LEU A 169 -10.24 13.49 -4.89
N VAL A 170 -10.28 14.68 -4.27
CA VAL A 170 -9.04 15.42 -3.92
C VAL A 170 -8.21 14.62 -2.90
N GLY A 171 -8.83 14.02 -1.89
CA GLY A 171 -8.14 13.18 -0.91
C GLY A 171 -7.46 11.97 -1.54
N VAL A 172 -8.16 11.27 -2.44
CA VAL A 172 -7.62 10.12 -3.16
C VAL A 172 -6.48 10.51 -4.09
N THR A 173 -6.60 11.63 -4.81
CA THR A 173 -5.51 12.13 -5.68
C THR A 173 -4.27 12.48 -4.85
N LEU A 174 -4.42 13.20 -3.73
CA LEU A 174 -3.32 13.52 -2.82
C LEU A 174 -2.65 12.24 -2.28
N SER A 175 -3.46 11.26 -1.87
CA SER A 175 -3.01 9.97 -1.36
C SER A 175 -2.18 9.17 -2.37
N SER A 176 -2.64 9.10 -3.63
CA SER A 176 -1.93 8.45 -4.71
C SER A 176 -0.67 9.22 -5.14
N CYS A 177 -0.72 10.55 -5.17
CA CYS A 177 0.48 11.36 -5.41
C CYS A 177 1.51 11.13 -4.31
N ALA A 178 1.10 11.15 -3.03
CA ALA A 178 1.99 10.94 -1.89
C ALA A 178 2.74 9.61 -2.00
N SER A 179 2.04 8.51 -2.30
CA SER A 179 2.64 7.18 -2.41
C SER A 179 3.63 7.08 -3.58
N VAL A 180 3.27 7.64 -4.73
CA VAL A 180 4.12 7.65 -5.93
C VAL A 180 5.38 8.51 -5.72
N PHE A 181 5.24 9.69 -5.11
CA PHE A 181 6.38 10.54 -4.76
C PHE A 181 7.26 9.93 -3.66
N ALA A 182 6.68 9.21 -2.70
CA ALA A 182 7.42 8.50 -1.68
C ALA A 182 8.30 7.39 -2.31
N GLU A 183 7.73 6.57 -3.20
CA GLU A 183 8.49 5.58 -3.96
C GLU A 183 9.62 6.23 -4.76
N TRP A 184 9.29 7.26 -5.54
CA TRP A 184 10.25 7.99 -6.36
C TRP A 184 11.41 8.54 -5.52
N THR A 185 11.13 9.14 -4.37
CA THR A 185 12.15 9.74 -3.50
C THR A 185 13.02 8.66 -2.85
N LEU A 186 12.40 7.60 -2.32
CA LEU A 186 13.11 6.49 -1.66
C LEU A 186 14.05 5.76 -2.63
N LYS A 187 13.61 5.52 -3.87
CA LYS A 187 14.39 4.79 -4.88
C LYS A 187 15.47 5.65 -5.54
N ARG A 188 15.21 6.95 -5.78
CA ARG A 188 16.15 7.83 -6.50
C ARG A 188 17.39 8.19 -5.69
N GLN A 189 17.30 8.22 -4.36
CA GLN A 189 18.43 8.51 -3.48
C GLN A 189 19.10 7.22 -2.96
N SER A 190 19.57 6.35 -3.86
CA SER A 190 20.18 5.06 -3.51
C SER A 190 21.46 5.15 -2.67
N GLY A 191 22.16 6.29 -2.69
CA GLY A 191 23.39 6.51 -1.92
C GLY A 191 23.17 6.71 -0.41
N CYS A 192 21.92 6.84 0.06
CA CYS A 192 21.60 6.96 1.47
C CYS A 192 20.89 5.69 1.97
N GLN A 193 21.31 5.17 3.13
CA GLN A 193 20.70 4.00 3.74
C GLN A 193 19.23 4.27 4.08
N PHE A 194 18.39 3.23 3.96
CA PHE A 194 16.93 3.31 4.14
C PHE A 194 16.51 3.93 5.49
N LEU A 195 17.24 3.63 6.57
CA LEU A 195 16.94 4.18 7.90
C LEU A 195 17.04 5.71 7.90
N TRP A 196 18.10 6.27 7.31
CA TRP A 196 18.28 7.73 7.23
C TRP A 196 17.24 8.38 6.31
N GLN A 197 16.93 7.76 5.17
CA GLN A 197 15.86 8.25 4.28
C GLN A 197 14.51 8.31 5.02
N SER A 198 14.23 7.30 5.84
CA SER A 198 13.02 7.20 6.64
C SER A 198 13.00 8.27 7.75
N VAL A 199 14.13 8.53 8.41
CA VAL A 199 14.26 9.65 9.38
C VAL A 199 13.95 10.99 8.74
N GLN A 200 14.45 11.27 7.54
CA GLN A 200 14.16 12.53 6.83
C GLN A 200 12.67 12.65 6.50
N MET A 201 12.08 11.59 5.95
CA MET A 201 10.67 11.59 5.56
C MET A 201 9.74 11.74 6.76
N TYR A 202 9.94 10.94 7.81
CA TYR A 202 9.11 11.03 9.03
C TYR A 202 9.41 12.31 9.82
N GLY A 203 10.63 12.86 9.76
CA GLY A 203 10.96 14.16 10.35
C GLY A 203 10.12 15.29 9.75
N PHE A 204 10.02 15.35 8.41
CA PHE A 204 9.09 16.28 7.76
C PHE A 204 7.63 15.92 8.03
N GLY A 205 7.30 14.63 8.15
CA GLY A 205 5.97 14.15 8.54
C GLY A 205 5.52 14.69 9.89
N VAL A 206 6.37 14.62 10.90
CA VAL A 206 6.15 15.20 12.24
C VAL A 206 5.97 16.71 12.14
N LEU A 207 6.82 17.41 11.37
CA LEU A 207 6.71 18.86 11.19
C LEU A 207 5.36 19.28 10.59
N PHE A 208 4.94 18.64 9.50
CA PHE A 208 3.68 19.00 8.83
C PHE A 208 2.44 18.56 9.62
N ASN A 209 2.49 17.43 10.33
CA ASN A 209 1.40 17.04 11.22
C ASN A 209 1.31 17.93 12.46
N ALA A 210 2.43 18.39 13.02
CA ALA A 210 2.43 19.39 14.08
C ALA A 210 1.82 20.72 13.61
N LEU A 211 2.16 21.15 12.39
CA LEU A 211 1.56 22.33 11.79
C LEU A 211 0.04 22.15 11.58
N GLY A 212 -0.38 20.99 11.05
CA GLY A 212 -1.80 20.65 10.90
C GLY A 212 -2.55 20.65 12.24
N LEU A 213 -1.92 20.13 13.30
CA LEU A 213 -2.47 20.13 14.66
C LEU A 213 -2.72 21.55 15.18
N VAL A 214 -1.76 22.46 15.01
CA VAL A 214 -1.89 23.87 15.44
C VAL A 214 -2.94 24.62 14.62
N LEU A 215 -2.99 24.38 13.30
CA LEU A 215 -3.90 25.10 12.40
C LEU A 215 -5.36 24.63 12.47
N VAL A 216 -5.59 23.33 12.66
CA VAL A 216 -6.93 22.72 12.62
C VAL A 216 -7.55 22.60 14.01
N ASP A 217 -6.83 21.97 14.95
CA ASP A 217 -7.35 21.60 16.28
C ASP A 217 -6.74 22.42 17.43
N GLY A 218 -5.93 23.45 17.13
CA GLY A 218 -5.18 24.24 18.13
C GLY A 218 -6.02 24.75 19.30
N LYS A 219 -7.27 25.19 19.04
CA LYS A 219 -8.18 25.68 20.08
C LYS A 219 -8.79 24.56 20.92
N SER A 220 -9.25 23.48 20.26
CA SER A 220 -9.82 22.32 20.93
C SER A 220 -8.81 21.60 21.82
N LEU A 221 -7.53 21.60 21.42
CA LEU A 221 -6.43 21.03 22.22
C LEU A 221 -6.20 21.78 23.53
N LEU A 222 -6.35 23.10 23.53
CA LEU A 222 -6.21 23.92 24.73
C LEU A 222 -7.38 23.75 25.69
N THR A 223 -8.58 23.46 25.17
CA THR A 223 -9.80 23.31 25.97
C THR A 223 -10.02 21.89 26.48
N GLU A 224 -9.81 20.88 25.64
CA GLU A 224 -10.11 19.46 25.95
C GLU A 224 -8.86 18.65 26.35
N GLY A 225 -7.68 19.17 26.02
CA GLY A 225 -6.39 18.52 26.25
C GLY A 225 -5.95 17.64 25.08
N PHE A 226 -4.64 17.46 24.93
CA PHE A 226 -4.03 16.70 23.83
C PHE A 226 -4.43 15.22 23.80
N PHE A 227 -4.59 14.60 24.97
CA PHE A 227 -4.91 13.16 25.10
C PHE A 227 -6.40 12.92 25.36
N HIS A 228 -7.27 13.85 24.97
CA HIS A 228 -8.71 13.70 25.18
C HIS A 228 -9.25 12.47 24.43
N GLY A 229 -10.05 11.64 25.14
CA GLY A 229 -10.65 10.44 24.56
C GLY A 229 -9.68 9.29 24.26
N TYR A 230 -8.43 9.37 24.73
CA TYR A 230 -7.48 8.27 24.56
C TYR A 230 -7.81 7.10 25.48
N SER A 231 -7.81 5.90 24.90
CA SER A 231 -7.95 4.64 25.61
C SER A 231 -6.71 3.77 25.40
N GLY A 232 -6.63 2.64 26.11
CA GLY A 232 -5.59 1.63 25.85
C GLY A 232 -5.60 1.16 24.38
N TRP A 233 -6.77 1.06 23.76
CA TRP A 233 -6.90 0.75 22.34
C TRP A 233 -6.31 1.83 21.43
N THR A 234 -6.45 3.11 21.78
CA THR A 234 -5.84 4.22 21.01
C THR A 234 -4.31 4.10 20.97
N VAL A 235 -3.68 3.70 22.08
CA VAL A 235 -2.23 3.46 22.14
C VAL A 235 -1.84 2.28 21.25
N VAL A 236 -2.60 1.18 21.28
CA VAL A 236 -2.38 0.03 20.39
C VAL A 236 -2.51 0.43 18.91
N VAL A 237 -3.52 1.24 18.58
CA VAL A 237 -3.71 1.80 17.22
C VAL A 237 -2.47 2.56 16.77
N ILE A 238 -1.89 3.41 17.63
CA ILE A 238 -0.68 4.18 17.31
C ILE A 238 0.50 3.26 17.02
N ILE A 239 0.75 2.27 17.88
CA ILE A 239 1.89 1.35 17.74
C ILE A 239 1.74 0.50 16.47
N VAL A 240 0.59 -0.15 16.29
CA VAL A 240 0.34 -1.07 15.17
C VAL A 240 0.37 -0.33 13.83
N ASN A 241 -0.26 0.83 13.72
CA ASN A 241 -0.23 1.62 12.49
C ASN A 241 1.16 2.19 12.19
N SER A 242 1.95 2.50 13.22
CA SER A 242 3.33 2.94 13.02
C SER A 242 4.19 1.83 12.42
N ILE A 243 4.11 0.61 12.98
CA ILE A 243 4.81 -0.56 12.47
C ILE A 243 4.34 -0.89 11.04
N GLY A 244 3.02 -0.89 10.80
CA GLY A 244 2.46 -1.09 9.47
C GLY A 244 2.96 -0.06 8.46
N GLY A 245 3.03 1.21 8.84
CA GLY A 245 3.57 2.28 7.99
C GLY A 245 5.06 2.11 7.66
N ILE A 246 5.88 1.62 8.60
CA ILE A 246 7.29 1.30 8.34
C ILE A 246 7.41 0.16 7.33
N PHE A 247 6.61 -0.91 7.48
CA PHE A 247 6.57 -1.99 6.50
C PHE A 247 6.12 -1.51 5.11
N MET A 248 5.16 -0.58 5.04
CA MET A 248 4.77 0.04 3.77
C MET A 248 5.91 0.83 3.14
N ALA A 249 6.68 1.59 3.94
CA ALA A 249 7.88 2.27 3.45
C ALA A 249 8.95 1.28 2.94
N CYS A 250 9.12 0.12 3.59
CA CYS A 250 9.98 -0.96 3.09
C CYS A 250 9.49 -1.49 1.74
N ILE A 251 8.17 -1.71 1.56
CA ILE A 251 7.62 -2.14 0.27
C ILE A 251 7.90 -1.09 -0.81
N LEU A 252 7.69 0.19 -0.54
CA LEU A 252 8.00 1.26 -1.50
C LEU A 252 9.49 1.31 -1.87
N LYS A 253 10.38 1.04 -0.91
CA LYS A 253 11.83 1.04 -1.15
C LYS A 253 12.28 -0.17 -1.98
N TYR A 254 11.80 -1.36 -1.66
CA TYR A 254 12.37 -2.63 -2.15
C TYR A 254 11.51 -3.36 -3.21
N LEU A 255 10.22 -3.04 -3.30
CA LEU A 255 9.29 -3.56 -4.31
C LEU A 255 8.82 -2.39 -5.18
N ASP A 256 7.52 -2.12 -5.23
CA ASP A 256 6.89 -1.05 -5.98
C ASP A 256 5.62 -0.56 -5.26
N ASN A 257 5.06 0.56 -5.70
CA ASN A 257 3.82 1.07 -5.13
C ASN A 257 2.60 0.19 -5.49
N ILE A 258 2.67 -0.63 -6.54
CA ILE A 258 1.60 -1.59 -6.85
C ILE A 258 1.54 -2.70 -5.78
N ALA A 259 2.68 -3.17 -5.26
CA ALA A 259 2.73 -4.09 -4.13
C ALA A 259 2.12 -3.47 -2.87
N CYS A 260 2.29 -2.16 -2.65
CA CYS A 260 1.62 -1.45 -1.56
C CYS A 260 0.09 -1.51 -1.70
N VAL A 261 -0.40 -1.29 -2.92
CA VAL A 261 -1.83 -1.39 -3.24
C VAL A 261 -2.33 -2.82 -2.96
N TYR A 262 -1.61 -3.87 -3.38
CA TYR A 262 -1.96 -5.25 -3.06
C TYR A 262 -1.98 -5.51 -1.54
N SER A 263 -0.98 -5.05 -0.79
CA SER A 263 -0.96 -5.20 0.68
C SER A 263 -2.17 -4.53 1.34
N HIS A 264 -2.57 -3.36 0.86
CA HIS A 264 -3.75 -2.67 1.36
C HIS A 264 -5.04 -3.42 1.04
N SER A 265 -5.19 -3.93 -0.18
CA SER A 265 -6.35 -4.72 -0.60
C SER A 265 -6.46 -6.04 0.18
N ILE A 266 -5.34 -6.74 0.41
CA ILE A 266 -5.30 -7.96 1.24
C ILE A 266 -5.72 -7.62 2.67
N ALA A 267 -5.16 -6.55 3.26
CA ALA A 267 -5.52 -6.11 4.60
C ALA A 267 -7.02 -5.81 4.74
N MET A 268 -7.62 -5.14 3.74
CA MET A 268 -9.06 -4.84 3.71
C MET A 268 -9.91 -6.11 3.61
N MET A 269 -9.50 -7.09 2.79
CA MET A 269 -10.19 -8.38 2.70
C MET A 269 -10.14 -9.14 4.02
N PHE A 270 -8.97 -9.23 4.66
CA PHE A 270 -8.84 -9.88 5.97
C PHE A 270 -9.62 -9.13 7.06
N THR A 271 -9.62 -7.80 7.05
CA THR A 271 -10.39 -6.99 8.00
C THR A 271 -11.88 -7.28 7.87
N THR A 272 -12.38 -7.34 6.64
CA THR A 272 -13.79 -7.65 6.33
C THR A 272 -14.14 -9.08 6.75
N LEU A 273 -13.28 -10.06 6.42
CA LEU A 273 -13.45 -11.46 6.80
C LEU A 273 -13.52 -11.63 8.32
N LEU A 274 -12.57 -11.05 9.05
CA LEU A 274 -12.56 -11.10 10.52
C LEU A 274 -13.80 -10.41 11.09
N SER A 275 -14.20 -9.27 10.53
CA SER A 275 -15.43 -8.59 10.95
C SER A 275 -16.66 -9.47 10.74
N MET A 276 -16.77 -10.19 9.61
CA MET A 276 -17.87 -11.13 9.39
C MET A 276 -17.89 -12.26 10.42
N ILE A 277 -16.72 -12.80 10.76
CA ILE A 277 -16.57 -13.89 11.74
C ILE A 277 -16.94 -13.40 13.15
N PHE A 278 -16.41 -12.25 13.59
CA PHE A 278 -16.63 -11.73 14.95
C PHE A 278 -18.04 -11.17 15.16
N PHE A 279 -18.64 -10.55 14.13
CA PHE A 279 -19.97 -9.93 14.21
C PHE A 279 -21.08 -10.81 13.63
N ALA A 280 -20.80 -12.08 13.31
CA ALA A 280 -21.75 -13.07 12.80
C ALA A 280 -22.55 -12.64 11.55
N PHE A 281 -21.95 -11.83 10.67
CA PHE A 281 -22.57 -11.49 9.39
C PHE A 281 -22.49 -12.67 8.42
N SER A 282 -23.55 -12.92 7.65
CA SER A 282 -23.56 -13.97 6.63
C SER A 282 -22.52 -13.67 5.54
N PRO A 283 -21.61 -14.61 5.20
CA PRO A 283 -20.63 -14.40 4.14
C PRO A 283 -21.36 -14.20 2.80
N SER A 284 -21.18 -13.05 2.17
CA SER A 284 -21.75 -12.80 0.84
C SER A 284 -20.93 -13.54 -0.23
N LEU A 285 -21.63 -14.13 -1.20
CA LEU A 285 -20.98 -14.81 -2.32
C LEU A 285 -20.10 -13.84 -3.13
N GLU A 286 -20.51 -12.58 -3.18
CA GLU A 286 -19.79 -11.46 -3.77
C GLU A 286 -18.41 -11.25 -3.09
N PHE A 287 -18.34 -11.33 -1.76
CA PHE A 287 -17.08 -11.29 -1.03
C PHE A 287 -16.14 -12.46 -1.39
N ALA A 288 -16.67 -13.69 -1.44
CA ALA A 288 -15.88 -14.87 -1.79
C ALA A 288 -15.34 -14.81 -3.23
N CYS A 289 -16.16 -14.39 -4.18
CA CYS A 289 -15.74 -14.17 -5.57
C CYS A 289 -14.67 -13.07 -5.66
N GLY A 290 -14.88 -11.94 -4.97
CA GLY A 290 -13.92 -10.84 -4.95
C GLY A 290 -12.55 -11.24 -4.37
N LEU A 291 -12.55 -12.03 -3.29
CA LEU A 291 -11.34 -12.60 -2.70
C LEU A 291 -10.60 -13.52 -3.68
N GLY A 292 -11.33 -14.43 -4.35
CA GLY A 292 -10.75 -15.33 -5.36
C GLY A 292 -10.08 -14.57 -6.50
N ILE A 293 -10.76 -13.54 -7.04
CA ILE A 293 -10.22 -12.68 -8.10
C ILE A 293 -8.95 -11.94 -7.63
N LEU A 294 -8.94 -11.44 -6.40
CA LEU A 294 -7.79 -10.74 -5.83
C LEU A 294 -6.58 -11.67 -5.68
N VAL A 295 -6.77 -12.91 -5.24
CA VAL A 295 -5.70 -13.91 -5.14
C VAL A 295 -5.13 -14.24 -6.52
N ILE A 296 -5.99 -14.45 -7.51
CA ILE A 296 -5.57 -14.69 -8.91
C ILE A 296 -4.78 -13.50 -9.45
N SER A 297 -5.27 -12.27 -9.23
CA SER A 297 -4.61 -11.04 -9.62
C SER A 297 -3.21 -10.92 -9.01
N MET A 298 -3.07 -11.18 -7.70
CA MET A 298 -1.78 -11.10 -7.01
C MET A 298 -0.78 -12.13 -7.56
N TYR A 299 -1.25 -13.36 -7.80
CA TYR A 299 -0.44 -14.40 -8.41
C TYR A 299 0.04 -14.00 -9.80
N LEU A 300 -0.87 -13.48 -10.63
CA LEU A 300 -0.58 -13.06 -12.00
C LEU A 300 0.45 -11.92 -12.04
N TYR A 301 0.29 -10.90 -11.18
CA TYR A 301 1.20 -9.75 -11.12
C TYR A 301 2.65 -10.15 -10.78
N HIS A 302 2.82 -11.10 -9.86
CA HIS A 302 4.15 -11.53 -9.43
C HIS A 302 4.68 -12.76 -10.19
N HIS A 303 3.94 -13.23 -11.21
CA HIS A 303 4.34 -14.38 -11.99
C HIS A 303 5.59 -14.06 -12.85
N PRO A 304 6.57 -14.98 -12.97
CA PRO A 304 7.80 -14.73 -13.73
C PRO A 304 7.56 -14.29 -15.18
N LEU A 305 6.50 -14.81 -15.83
CA LEU A 305 6.14 -14.42 -17.21
C LEU A 305 5.78 -12.93 -17.34
N ALA A 306 5.22 -12.30 -16.29
CA ALA A 306 4.92 -10.89 -16.29
C ALA A 306 6.19 -10.03 -16.35
N GLN A 307 7.23 -10.49 -15.65
CA GLN A 307 8.52 -9.82 -15.54
C GLN A 307 9.33 -9.94 -16.84
N VAL A 308 9.34 -11.12 -17.47
CA VAL A 308 10.05 -11.36 -18.73
C VAL A 308 9.49 -10.52 -19.88
N VAL A 309 8.16 -10.37 -19.98
CA VAL A 309 7.55 -9.52 -21.02
C VAL A 309 7.92 -8.05 -20.82
N THR A 310 8.02 -7.60 -19.56
CA THR A 310 8.39 -6.21 -19.25
C THR A 310 9.84 -5.93 -19.65
N GLU A 311 10.77 -6.85 -19.38
CA GLU A 311 12.19 -6.70 -19.76
C GLU A 311 12.39 -6.66 -21.30
N LYS A 312 11.59 -7.44 -22.04
CA LYS A 312 11.57 -7.43 -23.50
C LYS A 312 11.05 -6.10 -24.08
N GLU A 313 10.07 -5.46 -23.43
CA GLU A 313 9.53 -4.16 -23.85
C GLU A 313 10.41 -2.97 -23.46
N THR A 314 11.27 -3.11 -22.43
CA THR A 314 12.14 -2.03 -21.95
C THR A 314 13.51 -2.00 -22.64
N SER A 315 13.87 -3.06 -23.35
CA SER A 315 15.10 -3.13 -24.15
C SER A 315 14.91 -2.39 -25.48
N PRO A 316 15.76 -1.42 -25.86
CA PRO A 316 15.57 -0.67 -27.09
C PRO A 316 15.73 -1.60 -28.30
N VAL A 317 14.67 -1.69 -29.11
CA VAL A 317 14.72 -2.25 -30.46
C VAL A 317 15.61 -1.31 -31.29
N SER A 318 16.90 -1.63 -31.37
CA SER A 318 17.72 -1.19 -32.48
C SER A 318 17.57 -2.23 -33.58
N ASP A 319 16.72 -1.97 -34.57
CA ASP A 319 16.86 -2.57 -35.88
C ASP A 319 16.56 -1.54 -36.96
N THR A 320 17.65 -0.98 -37.48
CA THR A 320 17.79 -0.75 -38.92
C THR A 320 18.44 -2.03 -39.46
N SER A 321 17.63 -2.86 -40.12
CA SER A 321 17.98 -3.92 -41.10
C SER A 321 19.44 -4.41 -41.21
N SER A 322 19.69 -5.69 -40.86
CA SER A 322 20.54 -6.61 -41.67
C SER A 322 20.62 -8.05 -41.10
N ASP A 323 19.85 -8.97 -41.70
CA ASP A 323 20.10 -10.39 -42.03
C ASP A 323 21.04 -11.31 -41.20
N ASN A 324 21.24 -11.11 -39.89
CA ASN A 324 22.00 -12.08 -39.06
C ASN A 324 21.25 -12.66 -37.85
N ASP A 325 19.95 -12.38 -37.69
CA ASP A 325 19.20 -12.71 -36.46
C ASP A 325 18.56 -14.10 -36.37
N GLU A 326 18.59 -14.91 -37.43
CA GLU A 326 17.99 -16.26 -37.36
C GLU A 326 18.83 -17.23 -36.51
N ASN A 327 20.15 -17.05 -36.40
CA ASN A 327 20.99 -17.98 -35.62
C ASN A 327 21.09 -17.62 -34.13
N LEU A 328 20.97 -16.34 -33.75
CA LEU A 328 21.06 -15.93 -32.34
C LEU A 328 19.72 -16.07 -31.60
N SER A 329 18.61 -15.78 -32.27
CA SER A 329 17.25 -15.94 -31.71
C SER A 329 16.89 -17.41 -31.47
N THR A 330 17.29 -18.30 -32.38
CA THR A 330 17.07 -19.75 -32.26
C THR A 330 17.95 -20.36 -31.16
N THR A 331 19.16 -19.83 -30.96
CA THR A 331 20.08 -20.24 -29.87
C THR A 331 19.60 -19.77 -28.50
N ALA A 332 19.12 -18.53 -28.37
CA ALA A 332 18.55 -18.03 -27.11
C ALA A 332 17.26 -18.77 -26.73
N THR A 333 16.39 -19.05 -27.71
CA THR A 333 15.13 -19.77 -27.49
C THR A 333 15.38 -21.23 -27.11
N SER A 334 16.38 -21.89 -27.71
CA SER A 334 16.74 -23.27 -27.37
C SER A 334 17.43 -23.39 -26.00
N VAL A 335 18.27 -22.43 -25.59
CA VAL A 335 18.88 -22.39 -24.25
C VAL A 335 17.83 -22.15 -23.15
N GLN A 336 16.83 -21.31 -23.41
CA GLN A 336 15.74 -21.03 -22.46
C GLN A 336 14.74 -22.19 -22.37
N LEU A 337 14.43 -22.87 -23.50
CA LEU A 337 13.68 -24.13 -23.50
C LEU A 337 14.40 -25.24 -22.74
N LYS A 338 15.74 -25.25 -22.78
CA LYS A 338 16.56 -26.21 -22.01
C LYS A 338 16.41 -25.99 -20.51
N LYS A 339 16.47 -24.74 -20.03
CA LYS A 339 16.21 -24.39 -18.62
C LYS A 339 14.77 -24.68 -18.17
N LEU A 340 13.80 -24.57 -19.08
CA LEU A 340 12.39 -24.90 -18.82
C LEU A 340 12.13 -26.41 -18.77
N LYS A 341 12.88 -27.22 -19.53
CA LYS A 341 12.84 -28.69 -19.45
C LYS A 341 13.57 -29.21 -18.21
N GLU A 342 14.69 -28.60 -17.85
CA GLU A 342 15.46 -28.92 -16.64
C GLU A 342 14.69 -28.63 -15.34
N TYR A 343 13.71 -27.71 -15.37
CA TYR A 343 12.78 -27.46 -14.27
C TYR A 343 11.59 -28.46 -14.21
N LYS A 344 11.35 -29.23 -15.29
CA LYS A 344 10.26 -30.21 -15.39
C LYS A 344 10.69 -31.65 -15.09
N GLU A 345 11.98 -31.95 -15.16
CA GLU A 345 12.54 -33.25 -14.80
C GLU A 345 13.03 -33.25 -13.34
N VAL A 346 12.08 -33.39 -12.41
CA VAL A 346 12.39 -33.99 -11.10
C VAL A 346 12.45 -35.51 -11.34
N PRO A 347 13.55 -36.22 -11.01
CA PRO A 347 13.58 -37.67 -11.17
C PRO A 347 12.60 -38.32 -10.18
N SER A 348 11.49 -38.83 -10.69
CA SER A 348 10.68 -39.82 -10.01
C SER A 348 11.26 -41.20 -10.34
N ASP A 349 12.27 -41.62 -9.58
CA ASP A 349 12.60 -43.05 -9.47
C ASP A 349 13.49 -43.30 -8.26
N THR A 350 12.92 -43.92 -7.22
CA THR A 350 13.41 -45.15 -6.55
C THR A 350 12.50 -45.41 -5.34
N LYS A 351 11.32 -45.95 -5.60
CA LYS A 351 10.54 -46.73 -4.61
C LYS A 351 9.86 -47.86 -5.36
N ASP A 352 10.66 -48.85 -5.74
CA ASP A 352 10.24 -50.23 -5.96
C ASP A 352 11.50 -51.08 -6.09
N GLN A 353 12.08 -51.50 -4.95
CA GLN A 353 12.83 -52.76 -4.87
C GLN A 353 12.64 -53.43 -3.49
N LEU A 354 11.89 -54.53 -3.56
CA LEU A 354 12.05 -55.84 -2.89
C LEU A 354 11.99 -55.97 -1.35
N GLU A 355 10.88 -56.60 -0.94
CA GLU A 355 10.82 -57.96 -0.34
C GLU A 355 11.70 -58.33 0.86
N ILE A 356 10.97 -58.74 1.90
CA ILE A 356 11.34 -59.45 3.13
C ILE A 356 12.05 -60.78 2.78
N PRO A 357 13.03 -61.21 3.59
CA PRO A 357 12.78 -62.37 4.47
C PRO A 357 12.83 -62.04 5.96
#